data_AF-A0A290WIX8-F1
#
_entry.id   AF-A0A290WIX8-F1
#
_cell.length_a   1.000
_cell.length_b   1.000
_cell.length_c   1.000
_cell.angle_alpha   90.00
_cell.angle_beta   90.00
_cell.angle_gamma   90.00
#
_symmetry.space_group_name_H-M   'P 1'
#
loop_
_entity.id
_entity.type
_entity.pdbx_description
1 polymer ?
#
loop_
_entity_poly.entity_id
_entity_poly.type
_entity_poly.pdbx_seq_one_letter_code
_entity_poly.pdbx_strand_id
1 'polypeptide(L)'
;QWSIAGNALTSLSEQMLVSCDTVDEGCGGGLMDNAFGWIVDNHNGSVYTERSYPYMSGGGETPACSTKPHKVGAVISGHVDIES
;
A
#
# COMPACT_ATOMS: atom_id res chain seq x y z
N GLN A 1 -9.29 -6.11 7.49
CA GLN A 1 -10.33 -5.09 7.21
C GLN A 1 -10.26 -3.99 8.28
N TRP A 2 -9.91 -2.74 7.93
CA TRP A 2 -9.54 -1.70 8.91
C TRP A 2 -10.73 -1.05 9.63
N SER A 3 -11.67 -0.47 8.89
CA SER A 3 -12.85 0.22 9.46
C SER A 3 -13.85 -0.76 10.10
N ILE A 4 -14.01 -1.95 9.51
CA ILE A 4 -14.86 -3.02 10.05
C ILE A 4 -14.33 -3.52 11.41
N ALA A 5 -13.02 -3.45 11.65
CA ALA A 5 -12.42 -3.74 12.95
C ALA A 5 -12.66 -2.65 14.02
N GLY A 6 -13.40 -1.57 13.69
CA GLY A 6 -13.76 -0.49 14.62
C GLY A 6 -12.87 0.75 14.54
N ASN A 7 -11.93 0.81 13.61
CA ASN A 7 -11.10 2.00 13.40
C ASN A 7 -11.83 3.05 12.54
N ALA A 8 -11.35 4.29 12.59
CA ALA A 8 -11.86 5.36 11.73
C ALA A 8 -11.62 5.02 10.24
N LEU A 9 -12.62 5.30 9.40
CA LEU A 9 -12.48 5.21 7.95
C LEU A 9 -11.37 6.16 7.49
N THR A 10 -10.29 5.58 6.96
CA THR A 10 -9.04 6.29 6.64
C THR A 10 -8.68 6.04 5.19
N SER A 11 -8.40 7.11 4.44
CA SER A 11 -7.86 7.01 3.07
C SER A 11 -6.40 6.59 3.14
N LEU A 12 -6.04 5.55 2.40
CA LEU A 12 -4.70 4.94 2.38
C LEU A 12 -4.01 5.24 1.04
N SER A 13 -2.69 5.17 1.03
CA SER A 13 -1.86 5.58 -0.11
C SER A 13 -1.64 4.43 -1.09
N GLU A 14 -2.17 4.54 -2.30
CA GLU A 14 -1.77 3.67 -3.41
C GLU A 14 -0.35 3.98 -3.87
N GLN A 15 0.11 5.23 -3.75
CA GLN A 15 1.45 5.64 -4.18
C GLN A 15 2.56 4.91 -3.43
N MET A 16 2.34 4.56 -2.16
CA MET A 16 3.25 3.72 -1.39
C MET A 16 3.56 2.42 -2.13
N LEU A 17 2.54 1.74 -2.65
CA LEU A 17 2.72 0.49 -3.38
C LEU A 17 3.35 0.74 -4.73
N VAL A 18 2.82 1.69 -5.51
CA VAL A 18 3.31 1.99 -6.86
C VAL A 18 4.81 2.34 -6.87
N SER A 19 5.29 3.06 -5.85
CA SER A 19 6.68 3.53 -5.79
C SER A 19 7.63 2.62 -5.02
N CYS A 20 7.14 1.87 -4.02
CA CYS A 20 8.01 1.18 -3.05
C CYS A 20 7.88 -0.34 -3.07
N ASP A 21 6.77 -0.90 -3.56
CA ASP A 21 6.67 -2.33 -3.77
C ASP A 21 7.67 -2.75 -4.85
N THR A 22 8.58 -3.65 -4.47
CA THR A 22 9.63 -4.16 -5.36
C THR A 22 9.26 -5.50 -6.01
N VAL A 23 8.08 -6.04 -5.69
CA VAL A 23 7.55 -7.29 -6.25
C VAL A 23 6.72 -7.00 -7.51
N ASP A 24 5.88 -5.97 -7.46
CA ASP A 24 5.07 -5.51 -8.58
C ASP A 24 5.79 -4.44 -9.45
N GLU A 25 5.22 -4.11 -10.61
CA GLU A 25 5.86 -3.26 -11.63
C GLU A 25 5.35 -1.81 -11.63
N GLY A 26 4.81 -1.34 -10.50
CA GLY A 26 4.25 0.00 -10.37
C GLY A 26 3.16 0.27 -11.43
N CYS A 27 3.38 1.25 -12.32
CA CYS A 27 2.44 1.53 -13.42
C CYS A 27 2.40 0.44 -14.51
N GLY A 28 3.34 -0.51 -14.51
CA GLY A 28 3.35 -1.67 -15.41
C GLY A 28 2.32 -2.74 -15.04
N GLY A 29 1.77 -2.67 -13.82
CA GLY A 29 0.81 -3.63 -13.28
C GLY A 29 1.35 -4.39 -12.08
N GLY A 30 0.50 -5.25 -11.54
CA GLY A 30 0.79 -6.01 -10.33
C GLY A 30 -0.41 -6.85 -9.87
N LEU A 31 -0.23 -7.59 -8.78
CA LEU A 31 -1.27 -8.43 -8.17
C LEU A 31 -1.51 -8.02 -6.72
N MET A 32 -2.76 -8.04 -6.28
CA MET A 32 -3.10 -7.66 -4.91
C MET A 32 -2.43 -8.55 -3.86
N ASP A 33 -2.24 -9.84 -4.14
CA ASP A 33 -1.59 -10.78 -3.22
C ASP A 33 -0.10 -10.46 -3.04
N ASN A 34 0.58 -10.05 -4.12
CA ASN A 34 1.95 -9.56 -4.06
C ASN A 34 2.04 -8.32 -3.17
N ALA A 35 1.18 -7.33 -3.42
CA ALA A 35 1.15 -6.09 -2.64
C ALA A 35 0.86 -6.36 -1.14
N PHE A 36 -0.10 -7.23 -0.82
CA PHE A 36 -0.39 -7.58 0.57
C PHE A 36 0.77 -8.35 1.22
N GLY A 37 1.41 -9.27 0.50
CA GLY A 37 2.61 -9.96 0.95
C GLY A 37 3.74 -8.97 1.25
N TRP A 38 4.05 -8.10 0.30
CA TRP A 38 5.08 -7.07 0.46
C TRP A 38 4.81 -6.13 1.65
N ILE A 39 3.55 -5.69 1.83
CA ILE A 39 3.19 -4.87 2.99
C ILE A 39 3.56 -5.58 4.29
N VAL A 40 3.22 -6.85 4.43
CA VAL A 40 3.46 -7.63 5.65
C VAL A 40 4.95 -7.93 5.85
N ASP A 41 5.59 -8.46 4.81
CA ASP A 41 6.93 -9.04 4.91
C ASP A 41 8.04 -7.99 4.81
N ASN A 42 7.84 -6.95 3.99
CA ASN A 42 8.86 -5.94 3.70
C ASN A 42 8.52 -4.56 4.25
N HIS A 43 7.27 -4.32 4.66
CA HIS A 43 6.81 -3.03 5.17
C HIS A 43 6.17 -3.10 6.58
N ASN A 44 6.47 -4.17 7.34
CA ASN A 44 6.05 -4.35 8.73
C ASN A 44 4.52 -4.25 8.92
N GLY A 45 3.75 -4.66 7.92
CA GLY A 45 2.29 -4.56 7.90
C GLY A 45 1.74 -3.15 7.74
N SER A 46 2.58 -2.13 7.64
CA SER A 46 2.14 -0.73 7.70
C SER A 46 1.59 -0.26 6.35
N VAL A 47 0.59 0.62 6.37
CA VAL A 47 0.09 1.29 5.17
C VAL A 47 -0.03 2.78 5.45
N TYR A 48 0.55 3.60 4.58
CA TYR A 48 0.53 5.06 4.75
C TYR A 48 -0.84 5.66 4.45
N THR A 49 -1.12 6.82 5.03
CA THR A 49 -2.30 7.63 4.68
C THR A 49 -2.09 8.31 3.34
N GLU A 50 -3.16 8.42 2.55
CA GLU A 50 -3.15 9.15 1.27
C GLU A 50 -2.67 10.59 1.46
N ARG A 51 -3.12 11.26 2.53
CA ARG A 51 -2.71 12.63 2.84
C ARG A 51 -1.20 12.76 3.03
N SER A 52 -0.53 11.75 3.61
CA SER A 52 0.92 11.81 3.85
C SER A 52 1.76 11.38 2.66
N TYR A 53 1.21 10.56 1.76
CA TYR A 53 1.87 10.12 0.54
C TYR A 53 0.84 10.10 -0.62
N PRO A 54 0.57 11.27 -1.22
CA PRO A 54 -0.49 11.41 -2.23
C PRO A 54 -0.19 10.66 -3.52
N TYR A 55 -1.24 10.27 -4.22
CA TYR A 55 -1.13 9.70 -5.56
C TYR A 55 -0.61 10.72 -6.58
N MET A 56 0.47 10.36 -7.28
CA MET A 56 1.14 11.16 -8.31
C MET A 56 1.35 10.39 -9.63
N SER A 57 1.06 9.09 -9.65
CA SER A 57 1.24 8.21 -10.81
C SER A 57 0.11 8.25 -11.83
N GLY A 58 -0.82 9.22 -11.75
CA GLY A 58 -1.94 9.35 -12.69
C GLY A 58 -1.55 9.55 -14.16
N GLY A 59 -0.31 9.98 -14.42
CA GLY A 59 0.25 10.10 -15.78
C GLY A 59 0.98 8.84 -16.29
N GLY A 60 1.02 7.75 -15.51
CA GLY A 60 1.82 6.56 -15.81
C GLY A 60 3.28 6.64 -15.36
N GLU A 61 3.68 7.74 -14.72
CA GLU A 61 4.99 7.90 -14.12
C GLU A 61 5.09 7.08 -12.84
N THR A 62 6.26 6.48 -12.59
CA THR A 62 6.54 5.77 -11.34
C THR A 62 7.68 6.47 -10.60
N PRO A 63 7.38 7.52 -9.80
CA PRO A 63 8.39 8.20 -8.99
C PRO A 63 9.07 7.20 -8.05
N ALA A 64 10.34 7.43 -7.76
CA ALA A 64 11.09 6.62 -6.81
C ALA A 64 10.42 6.59 -5.43
N CYS A 65 10.58 5.48 -4.71
CA CYS A 65 10.13 5.34 -3.33
C CYS A 65 10.65 6.49 -2.45
N SER A 66 9.73 7.21 -1.81
CA SER A 66 10.07 8.31 -0.91
C SER A 66 10.65 7.77 0.40
N THR A 67 11.80 8.28 0.79
CA THR A 67 12.44 7.98 2.09
C THR A 67 12.00 8.94 3.20
N LYS A 68 11.11 9.88 2.89
CA LYS A 68 10.56 10.81 3.89
C LYS A 68 9.65 10.06 4.85
N PRO A 69 9.54 10.52 6.12
CA PRO A 69 8.59 9.93 7.04
C PRO A 69 7.15 10.19 6.57
N HIS A 70 6.35 9.12 6.49
CA HIS A 70 4.93 9.17 6.16
C HIS A 70 4.09 8.69 7.36
N LYS A 71 2.82 9.10 7.42
CA LYS A 71 1.92 8.74 8.51
C LYS A 71 1.30 7.38 8.24
N VAL A 72 1.47 6.43 9.16
CA VAL A 72 0.78 5.14 9.10
C VAL A 72 -0.71 5.36 9.36
N GLY A 73 -1.54 4.87 8.44
CA GLY A 73 -3.01 4.96 8.46
C GLY A 73 -3.70 3.65 8.81
N ALA A 74 -3.05 2.52 8.55
CA ALA A 74 -3.53 1.19 8.90
C ALA A 74 -2.36 0.22 9.08
N VAL A 75 -2.61 -0.89 9.78
CA VAL A 75 -1.69 -2.02 9.91
C VAL A 75 -2.43 -3.32 9.60
N ILE A 76 -1.83 -4.18 8.79
CA ILE A 76 -2.30 -5.53 8.50
C ILE A 76 -1.27 -6.55 9.00
N SER A 77 -1.74 -7.76 9.32
CA SER A 77 -0.89 -8.87 9.78
C SER A 77 -0.84 -10.03 8.79
N GLY A 78 -1.52 -9.91 7.64
CA GLY A 78 -1.70 -10.99 6.67
C GLY A 78 -2.83 -10.67 5.68
N HIS A 79 -2.99 -11.58 4.72
CA HIS A 79 -4.10 -11.63 3.76
C HIS A 79 -4.58 -13.09 3.63
N VAL A 80 -5.75 -13.28 3.03
CA VAL A 80 -6.33 -14.60 2.78
C VAL A 80 -6.99 -14.60 1.41
N ASP A 81 -6.85 -15.72 0.70
CA ASP A 81 -7.57 -15.96 -0.55
C ASP A 81 -8.92 -16.57 -0.28
N ILE A 82 -9.91 -16.20 -1.09
CA ILE A 82 -11.24 -16.80 -1.03
C ILE A 82 -11.30 -17.91 -2.09
N GLU A 83 -11.40 -19.16 -1.65
CA GLU A 83 -11.61 -20.29 -2.55
C GLU A 83 -12.96 -20.18 -3.27
N SER A 84 -13.02 -20.76 -4.47
CA SER A 84 -14.18 -20.69 -5.37
C SER A 84 -15.23 -21.77 -5.11
#